data_AF-A0A1J3FMR0-F1
#
_entry.id   AF-A0A1J3FMR0-F1
#
_cell.length_a   1.000
_cell.length_b   1.000
_cell.length_c   1.000
_cell.angle_alpha   90.00
_cell.angle_beta   90.00
_cell.angle_gamma   90.00
#
_symmetry.space_group_name_H-M   'P 1'
#
loop_
_entity.id
_entity.type
_entity.pdbx_description
1 polymer ?
#
loop_
_entity_poly.entity_id
_entity_poly.type
_entity_poly.pdbx_seq_one_letter_code
_entity_poly.pdbx_strand_id
1 'polypeptide(L)'
;CCLGPGNPATTFVMLDSSGELLDVLYAGSIALLPRNEDDRQSIRKDQDRLHKFIKHHKPGVVALGAAANVACPRLNNKIDEVMFEIGGEADMRNPNWTDDFRLVYVDESLARLYENSRISGEQMPQQSGIERRAVALGRYLQSPLAMVATLCGPGREILSWNLHP
;
A
#
# COMPACT_ATOMS: atom_id res chain seq x y z
N CYS A 1 -0.61 0.19 -0.35
CA CYS A 1 -0.18 0.16 1.06
C CYS A 1 -0.88 -1.01 1.75
N CYS A 2 -0.13 -1.82 2.49
CA CYS A 2 -0.66 -2.94 3.27
C CYS A 2 -0.25 -2.84 4.73
N LEU A 3 -1.11 -3.40 5.59
CA LEU A 3 -0.84 -3.62 7.01
C LEU A 3 -0.52 -5.10 7.22
N GLY A 4 0.63 -5.38 7.83
CA GLY A 4 1.16 -6.71 8.09
C GLY A 4 1.44 -6.96 9.56
N PRO A 5 1.42 -8.23 10.01
CA PRO A 5 1.91 -8.60 11.33
C PRO A 5 3.44 -8.55 11.32
N GLY A 6 4.05 -7.42 11.70
CA GLY A 6 5.49 -7.28 11.71
C GLY A 6 5.96 -5.92 12.21
N ASN A 7 7.28 -5.75 12.30
CA ASN A 7 7.92 -4.46 12.46
C ASN A 7 8.89 -4.23 11.29
N PRO A 8 8.59 -3.35 10.33
CA PRO A 8 7.45 -2.43 10.30
C PRO A 8 6.18 -3.09 9.76
N ALA A 9 5.06 -2.86 10.45
CA ALA A 9 3.75 -3.39 10.07
C ALA A 9 3.21 -2.75 8.78
N THR A 10 3.51 -1.48 8.53
CA THR A 10 2.94 -0.72 7.42
C THR A 10 3.96 -0.56 6.31
N THR A 11 3.61 -1.06 5.12
CA THR A 11 4.46 -1.00 3.93
C THR A 11 3.72 -0.31 2.79
N PHE A 12 4.33 0.75 2.28
CA PHE A 12 3.97 1.44 1.06
C PHE A 12 4.87 0.96 -0.06
N VAL A 13 4.28 0.74 -1.23
CA VAL A 13 5.01 0.45 -2.47
C VAL A 13 4.53 1.44 -3.52
N MET A 14 5.44 1.91 -4.35
CA MET A 14 5.11 2.67 -5.54
C MET A 14 5.20 1.74 -6.75
N LEU A 15 4.16 1.76 -7.59
CA LEU A 15 4.14 1.05 -8.86
C LEU A 15 4.15 2.04 -10.01
N ASP A 16 4.77 1.68 -11.12
CA ASP A 16 4.57 2.40 -12.38
C ASP A 16 3.23 2.04 -13.06
N SER A 17 2.98 2.62 -14.23
CA SER A 17 1.77 2.38 -15.02
C SER A 17 1.66 0.95 -15.60
N SER A 18 2.75 0.19 -15.60
CA SER A 18 2.79 -1.22 -16.00
C SER A 18 2.63 -2.19 -14.83
N GLY A 19 2.64 -1.66 -13.60
CA GLY A 19 2.54 -2.45 -12.38
C GLY A 19 3.87 -2.96 -11.85
N GLU A 20 4.99 -2.41 -12.33
CA GLU A 20 6.33 -2.75 -11.84
C GLU A 20 6.68 -1.96 -10.58
N LEU A 21 7.39 -2.59 -9.66
CA LEU A 21 7.78 -2.00 -8.38
C LEU A 21 8.89 -0.96 -8.58
N LEU A 22 8.61 0.30 -8.26
CA LEU A 22 9.56 1.40 -8.35
C LEU A 22 10.30 1.66 -7.04
N ASP A 23 9.58 1.68 -5.92
CA ASP A 23 10.12 2.09 -4.62
C ASP A 23 9.29 1.52 -3.46
N VAL A 24 9.89 1.42 -2.28
CA VAL A 24 9.29 0.88 -1.06
C VAL A 24 9.53 1.82 0.11
N LEU A 25 8.46 2.18 0.82
CA LEU A 25 8.53 2.90 2.08
C LEU A 25 7.97 2.04 3.22
N TYR A 26 8.83 1.81 4.20
CA TYR A 26 8.49 1.18 5.46
C TYR A 26 8.14 2.20 6.54
N ALA A 27 6.91 2.19 7.03
CA ALA A 27 6.37 3.18 7.96
C ALA A 27 5.66 2.51 9.15
N GLY A 28 6.39 1.63 9.86
CA GLY A 28 5.81 0.76 10.89
C GLY A 28 5.11 1.46 12.04
N SER A 29 5.47 2.73 12.31
CA SER A 29 4.93 3.49 13.43
C SER A 29 3.70 4.31 13.05
N ILE A 30 3.47 4.56 11.76
CA ILE A 30 2.54 5.59 11.28
C ILE A 30 1.08 5.38 11.71
N ALA A 31 0.67 4.13 11.90
CA ALA A 31 -0.69 3.75 12.30
C ALA A 31 -0.82 3.38 13.80
N LEU A 32 0.26 3.52 14.57
CA LEU A 32 0.27 3.22 16.01
C LEU A 32 -0.56 4.24 16.80
N LEU A 33 -1.08 3.79 17.95
CA LEU A 33 -1.63 4.72 18.95
C LEU A 33 -0.46 5.24 19.80
N PRO A 34 -0.22 6.55 19.89
CA PRO A 34 0.85 7.07 20.73
C PRO A 34 0.54 6.80 22.20
N ARG A 35 1.45 6.12 22.90
CA ARG A 35 1.36 5.86 24.36
C ARG A 35 2.38 6.67 25.15
N ASN A 36 3.50 7.03 24.53
CA ASN A 36 4.57 7.83 25.10
C ASN A 36 5.12 8.84 24.07
N GLU A 37 6.08 9.68 24.48
CA GLU A 37 6.69 10.66 23.58
C GLU A 37 7.55 10.00 22.48
N ASP A 38 8.16 8.85 22.76
CA ASP A 38 8.95 8.09 21.77
C ASP A 38 8.08 7.61 20.59
N ASP A 39 6.86 7.15 20.87
CA ASP A 39 5.86 6.76 19.87
C ASP A 39 5.48 7.99 19.03
N ARG A 40 5.24 9.15 19.66
CA ARG A 40 4.87 10.39 18.95
C ARG A 40 5.99 10.84 18.03
N GLN A 41 7.24 10.74 18.46
CA GLN A 41 8.39 11.07 17.63
C GLN A 41 8.54 10.09 16.47
N SER A 42 8.32 8.80 16.70
CA SER A 42 8.38 7.75 15.66
C SER A 42 7.27 7.92 14.61
N ILE A 43 6.05 8.24 15.05
CA ILE A 43 4.91 8.55 14.17
C ILE A 43 5.23 9.77 13.30
N ARG A 44 5.75 10.86 13.88
CA ARG A 44 6.13 12.07 13.14
C ARG A 44 7.21 11.78 12.08
N LYS A 45 8.23 11.00 12.45
CA LYS A 45 9.29 10.59 11.52
C LYS A 45 8.74 9.80 10.33
N ASP A 46 7.82 8.87 10.57
CA ASP A 46 7.19 8.10 9.50
C ASP A 46 6.24 8.96 8.64
N GLN A 47 5.54 9.94 9.24
CA GLN A 47 4.75 10.92 8.51
C GLN A 47 5.63 11.77 7.57
N ASP A 48 6.75 12.30 8.05
CA ASP A 48 7.68 13.10 7.23
C ASP A 48 8.25 12.29 6.05
N ARG A 49 8.52 10.99 6.28
CA ARG A 49 8.99 10.08 5.24
C ARG A 49 7.88 9.80 4.22
N LEU A 50 6.64 9.61 4.67
CA LEU A 50 5.49 9.46 3.77
C LEU A 50 5.26 10.73 2.94
N HIS A 51 5.33 11.90 3.55
CA HIS A 51 5.23 13.19 2.86
C HIS A 51 6.25 13.31 1.73
N LYS A 52 7.53 13.02 2.01
CA LYS A 52 8.59 13.01 0.99
C LYS A 52 8.34 11.98 -0.11
N PHE A 53 7.89 10.77 0.26
CA PHE A 53 7.61 9.70 -0.69
C PHE A 53 6.49 10.07 -1.66
N ILE A 54 5.37 10.60 -1.14
CA ILE A 54 4.24 11.04 -1.95
C ILE A 54 4.63 12.24 -2.83
N LYS A 55 5.33 13.23 -2.28
CA LYS A 55 5.79 14.42 -3.04
C LYS A 55 6.76 14.06 -4.17
N HIS A 56 7.59 13.04 -3.95
CA HIS A 56 8.55 12.55 -4.95
C HIS A 56 7.86 11.80 -6.09
N HIS A 57 7.00 10.83 -5.76
CA HIS A 57 6.37 9.93 -6.75
C HIS A 57 5.08 10.48 -7.37
N LYS A 58 4.41 11.43 -6.70
CA LYS A 58 3.16 12.06 -7.13
C LYS A 58 2.11 11.04 -7.62
N PRO A 59 1.75 10.04 -6.79
CA PRO A 59 0.81 9.01 -7.21
C PRO A 59 -0.57 9.61 -7.54
N GLY A 60 -1.21 9.17 -8.62
CA GLY A 60 -2.60 9.55 -8.89
C GLY A 60 -3.62 8.83 -8.00
N VAL A 61 -3.26 7.65 -7.48
CA VAL A 61 -4.12 6.84 -6.62
C VAL A 61 -3.30 6.10 -5.56
N VAL A 62 -3.85 5.96 -4.37
CA VAL A 62 -3.33 5.10 -3.31
C VAL A 62 -4.32 3.98 -3.05
N ALA A 63 -3.89 2.75 -3.29
CA ALA A 63 -4.60 1.54 -2.86
C ALA A 63 -4.27 1.25 -1.39
N LEU A 64 -5.26 1.33 -0.51
CA LEU A 64 -5.15 0.96 0.90
C LEU A 64 -5.80 -0.39 1.14
N GLY A 65 -5.03 -1.36 1.61
CA GLY A 65 -5.55 -2.68 1.92
C GLY A 65 -6.54 -2.63 3.08
N ALA A 66 -7.76 -3.09 2.83
CA ALA A 66 -8.82 -3.21 3.83
C ALA A 66 -8.55 -4.42 4.75
N ALA A 67 -7.56 -4.30 5.61
CA ALA A 67 -7.36 -5.25 6.69
C ALA A 67 -8.46 -5.07 7.76
N ALA A 68 -8.97 -6.17 8.33
CA ALA A 68 -9.92 -6.16 9.45
C ALA A 68 -9.28 -5.69 10.78
N ASN A 69 -8.62 -4.54 10.78
CA ASN A 69 -7.92 -3.95 11.92
C ASN A 69 -8.24 -2.45 12.02
N VAL A 70 -8.44 -1.97 13.26
CA VAL A 70 -8.66 -0.56 13.65
C VAL A 70 -7.49 0.35 13.23
N ALA A 71 -6.32 -0.21 12.91
CA ALA A 71 -5.20 0.54 12.32
C ALA A 71 -5.51 1.11 10.92
N CYS A 72 -6.44 0.51 10.17
CA CYS A 72 -6.74 0.89 8.79
C CYS A 72 -7.40 2.29 8.68
N PRO A 73 -8.45 2.64 9.46
CA PRO A 73 -8.96 4.01 9.51
C PRO A 73 -7.92 5.07 9.95
N ARG A 74 -7.01 4.72 10.87
CA ARG A 74 -5.97 5.66 11.32
C ARG A 74 -4.95 5.95 10.23
N LEU A 75 -4.56 4.90 9.51
CA LEU A 75 -3.67 5.02 8.38
C LEU A 75 -4.29 5.87 7.27
N ASN A 76 -5.59 5.70 7.00
CA ASN A 76 -6.33 6.57 6.09
C ASN A 76 -6.21 8.05 6.52
N ASN A 77 -6.63 8.38 7.74
CA ASN A 77 -6.54 9.76 8.25
C ASN A 77 -5.13 10.34 8.10
N LYS A 78 -4.10 9.51 8.31
CA LYS A 78 -2.71 9.95 8.21
C LYS A 78 -2.26 10.22 6.77
N ILE A 79 -2.77 9.46 5.81
CA ILE A 79 -2.54 9.72 4.38
C ILE A 79 -3.26 11.01 3.98
N ASP A 80 -4.51 11.20 4.42
CA ASP A 80 -5.27 12.43 4.15
C ASP A 80 -4.60 13.68 4.73
N GLU A 81 -4.08 13.61 5.97
CA GLU A 81 -3.30 14.69 6.58
C GLU A 81 -2.08 15.06 5.72
N VAL A 82 -1.30 14.07 5.28
CA VAL A 82 -0.12 14.29 4.43
C VAL A 82 -0.52 14.88 3.08
N MET A 83 -1.61 14.41 2.47
CA MET A 83 -2.10 14.95 1.21
C MET A 83 -2.57 16.41 1.34
N PHE A 84 -3.25 16.73 2.45
CA PHE A 84 -3.67 18.09 2.75
C PHE A 84 -2.47 19.02 2.94
N GLU A 85 -1.44 18.58 3.66
CA GLU A 85 -0.17 19.31 3.82
C GLU A 85 0.47 19.61 2.46
N ILE A 86 0.58 18.60 1.58
CA ILE A 86 1.14 18.78 0.23
C ILE A 86 0.31 19.75 -0.62
N GLY A 87 -1.01 19.72 -0.52
CA GLY A 87 -1.90 20.66 -1.22
C GLY A 87 -1.75 22.10 -0.72
N GLY A 88 -1.62 22.28 0.60
CA GLY A 88 -1.38 23.58 1.23
C GLY A 88 0.00 24.17 0.95
N GLU A 89 1.01 23.33 0.66
CA GLU A 89 2.36 23.76 0.26
C GLU A 89 2.43 24.39 -1.14
N ALA A 90 1.34 24.33 -1.92
CA ALA A 90 1.17 24.94 -3.25
C ALA A 90 2.48 24.97 -4.08
N ASP A 91 2.89 23.82 -4.61
CA ASP A 91 3.84 23.77 -5.72
C ASP A 91 3.23 24.57 -6.90
N MET A 92 3.69 25.80 -7.15
CA MET A 92 3.26 26.67 -8.27
C MET A 92 3.38 26.01 -9.67
N ARG A 93 3.90 24.78 -9.75
CA ARG A 93 4.11 24.01 -10.98
C ARG A 93 2.94 23.10 -11.35
N ASN A 94 2.09 22.66 -10.42
CA ASN A 94 0.93 21.82 -10.77
C ASN A 94 -0.16 21.81 -9.68
N PRO A 95 -0.96 22.89 -9.58
CA PRO A 95 -1.98 23.05 -8.53
C PRO A 95 -3.08 21.97 -8.57
N ASN A 96 -3.24 21.24 -9.68
CA ASN A 96 -4.35 20.31 -9.88
C ASN A 96 -4.06 18.87 -9.44
N TRP A 97 -2.80 18.47 -9.21
CA TRP A 97 -2.49 17.05 -8.94
C TRP A 97 -3.10 16.57 -7.61
N THR A 98 -3.13 17.44 -6.59
CA THR A 98 -3.75 17.11 -5.29
C THR A 98 -5.26 17.01 -5.36
N ASP A 99 -5.89 17.71 -6.30
CA ASP A 99 -7.35 17.66 -6.51
C ASP A 99 -7.80 16.35 -7.17
N ASP A 100 -6.93 15.76 -8.00
CA ASP A 100 -7.20 14.50 -8.71
C ASP A 100 -6.79 13.24 -7.90
N PHE A 101 -6.12 13.41 -6.75
CA PHE A 101 -5.68 12.32 -5.91
C PHE A 101 -6.87 11.50 -5.38
N ARG A 102 -6.75 10.16 -5.43
CA ARG A 102 -7.76 9.26 -4.85
C ARG A 102 -7.15 8.24 -3.89
N LEU A 103 -7.74 8.11 -2.72
CA LEU A 103 -7.50 6.99 -1.81
C LEU A 103 -8.63 5.97 -1.94
N VAL A 104 -8.28 4.71 -2.19
CA VAL A 104 -9.26 3.63 -2.42
C VAL A 104 -8.96 2.47 -1.48
N TYR A 105 -10.00 2.03 -0.76
CA TYR A 105 -9.94 0.78 -0.01
C TYR A 105 -10.05 -0.41 -0.96
N VAL A 106 -9.10 -1.34 -0.86
CA VAL A 106 -9.05 -2.52 -1.73
C VAL A 106 -9.07 -3.77 -0.85
N ASP A 107 -9.91 -4.74 -1.23
CA ASP A 107 -9.96 -6.03 -0.58
C ASP A 107 -8.61 -6.76 -0.69
N GLU A 108 -8.06 -7.20 0.45
CA GLU A 108 -6.73 -7.81 0.51
C GLU A 108 -6.74 -9.31 0.23
N SER A 109 -7.91 -9.95 0.07
CA SER A 109 -7.98 -11.42 0.06
C SER A 109 -7.18 -12.03 -1.10
N LEU A 110 -7.29 -11.46 -2.31
CA LEU A 110 -6.48 -11.88 -3.46
C LEU A 110 -4.99 -11.59 -3.25
N ALA A 111 -4.66 -10.42 -2.71
CA ALA A 111 -3.27 -10.01 -2.46
C ALA A 111 -2.57 -10.93 -1.44
N ARG A 112 -3.31 -11.45 -0.45
CA ARG A 112 -2.82 -12.44 0.53
C ARG A 112 -2.57 -13.81 -0.09
N LEU A 113 -3.38 -14.21 -1.07
CA LEU A 113 -3.08 -15.42 -1.85
C LEU A 113 -1.80 -15.24 -2.66
N TYR A 114 -1.68 -14.10 -3.35
CA TYR A 114 -0.49 -13.80 -4.15
C TYR A 114 0.79 -13.79 -3.31
N GLU A 115 0.81 -13.13 -2.15
CA GLU A 115 1.95 -13.10 -1.22
C GLU A 115 2.57 -14.49 -0.96
N ASN A 116 1.73 -15.51 -0.78
CA ASN A 116 2.14 -16.87 -0.43
C ASN A 116 2.20 -17.81 -1.64
N SER A 117 1.82 -17.33 -2.83
CA SER A 117 1.84 -18.11 -4.07
C SER A 117 3.26 -18.40 -4.54
N ARG A 118 3.41 -19.48 -5.32
CA ARG A 118 4.71 -19.79 -5.94
C ARG A 118 5.10 -18.72 -6.96
N ILE A 119 4.13 -18.26 -7.75
CA ILE A 119 4.36 -17.29 -8.83
C ILE A 119 4.88 -15.95 -8.31
N SER A 120 4.46 -15.51 -7.11
CA SER A 120 5.00 -14.27 -6.52
C SER A 120 6.46 -14.40 -6.12
N GLY A 121 6.90 -15.58 -5.67
CA GLY A 121 8.30 -15.86 -5.38
C GLY A 121 9.17 -15.89 -6.64
N GLU A 122 8.62 -16.39 -7.75
CA GLU A 122 9.30 -16.41 -9.06
C GLU A 122 9.38 -15.00 -9.67
N GLN A 123 8.31 -14.20 -9.58
CA GLN A 123 8.27 -12.84 -10.12
C GLN A 123 9.05 -11.83 -9.26
N MET A 124 9.09 -12.02 -7.95
CA MET A 124 9.65 -11.06 -6.99
C MET A 124 10.52 -11.74 -5.92
N PRO A 125 11.63 -12.39 -6.32
CA PRO A 125 12.44 -13.21 -5.42
C PRO A 125 13.14 -12.41 -4.32
N GLN A 126 13.43 -11.12 -4.56
CA GLN A 126 14.13 -10.25 -3.61
C GLN A 126 13.19 -9.57 -2.60
N GLN A 127 11.88 -9.60 -2.87
CA GLN A 127 10.89 -8.90 -2.06
C GLN A 127 10.32 -9.81 -0.98
N SER A 128 10.08 -9.21 0.18
CA SER A 128 9.38 -9.82 1.30
C SER A 128 7.90 -10.08 0.99
N GLY A 129 7.26 -10.93 1.80
CA GLY A 129 5.83 -11.23 1.64
C GLY A 129 4.94 -9.99 1.69
N ILE A 130 5.21 -9.06 2.62
CA ILE A 130 4.40 -7.84 2.75
C ILE A 130 4.55 -6.90 1.55
N GLU A 131 5.73 -6.83 0.93
CA GLU A 131 5.94 -6.10 -0.32
C GLU A 131 5.20 -6.76 -1.47
N ARG A 132 5.29 -8.10 -1.60
CA ARG A 132 4.53 -8.86 -2.62
C ARG A 132 3.02 -8.64 -2.47
N ARG A 133 2.50 -8.63 -1.23
CA ARG A 133 1.10 -8.31 -0.94
C ARG A 133 0.75 -6.90 -1.39
N ALA A 134 1.58 -5.91 -1.04
CA ALA A 134 1.33 -4.51 -1.39
C ALA A 134 1.38 -4.28 -2.92
N VAL A 135 2.31 -4.94 -3.62
CA VAL A 135 2.40 -4.93 -5.09
C VAL A 135 1.15 -5.56 -5.70
N ALA A 136 0.74 -6.73 -5.22
CA ALA A 136 -0.47 -7.40 -5.70
C ALA A 136 -1.72 -6.52 -5.54
N LEU A 137 -1.83 -5.77 -4.44
CA LEU A 137 -2.93 -4.85 -4.21
C LEU A 137 -2.98 -3.73 -5.27
N GLY A 138 -1.82 -3.14 -5.58
CA GLY A 138 -1.73 -2.09 -6.61
C GLY A 138 -1.98 -2.64 -8.02
N ARG A 139 -1.39 -3.79 -8.37
CA ARG A 139 -1.64 -4.47 -9.64
C ARG A 139 -3.10 -4.89 -9.79
N TYR A 140 -3.76 -5.29 -8.71
CA TYR A 140 -5.18 -5.65 -8.75
C TYR A 140 -6.04 -4.42 -9.06
N LEU A 141 -5.72 -3.27 -8.49
CA LEU A 141 -6.41 -2.01 -8.83
C LEU A 141 -6.19 -1.61 -10.30
N GLN A 142 -5.00 -1.85 -10.85
CA GLN A 142 -4.69 -1.54 -12.25
C GLN A 142 -5.36 -2.52 -13.24
N SER A 143 -5.33 -3.82 -12.94
CA SER A 143 -5.91 -4.87 -13.78
C SER A 143 -6.35 -6.08 -12.95
N PRO A 144 -7.62 -6.09 -12.48
CA PRO A 144 -8.16 -7.22 -11.72
C PRO A 144 -8.05 -8.55 -12.47
N LEU A 145 -8.34 -8.53 -13.77
CA LEU A 145 -8.30 -9.72 -14.63
C LEU A 145 -6.90 -10.34 -14.69
N ALA A 146 -5.86 -9.53 -14.89
CA ALA A 146 -4.49 -10.02 -14.97
C ALA A 146 -4.02 -10.63 -13.64
N MET A 147 -4.36 -9.99 -12.52
CA MET A 147 -4.01 -10.51 -11.19
C MET A 147 -4.73 -11.80 -10.85
N VAL A 148 -6.03 -11.93 -11.17
CA VAL A 148 -6.77 -13.18 -11.00
C VAL A 148 -6.17 -14.28 -11.87
N ALA A 149 -5.90 -14.00 -13.15
CA ALA A 149 -5.31 -14.95 -14.08
C ALA A 149 -3.92 -15.45 -13.64
N THR A 150 -3.14 -14.60 -12.96
CA THR A 150 -1.81 -14.96 -12.43
C THR A 150 -1.88 -16.08 -11.40
N LEU A 151 -2.99 -16.21 -10.66
CA LEU A 151 -3.22 -17.25 -9.66
C LEU A 151 -3.89 -18.51 -10.22
N CYS A 152 -4.21 -18.54 -11.52
CA CYS A 152 -4.76 -19.72 -12.21
C CYS A 152 -3.67 -20.70 -12.69
N GLY A 153 -2.42 -20.53 -12.24
CA GLY A 153 -1.30 -21.38 -12.62
C GLY A 153 -1.38 -22.82 -12.09
N PRO A 154 -0.31 -23.62 -12.24
CA PRO A 154 -0.29 -25.01 -11.83
C PRO A 154 -0.59 -25.25 -10.33
N GLY A 155 -0.27 -24.26 -9.48
CA GLY A 155 -0.57 -24.28 -8.05
C GLY A 155 -2.07 -24.12 -7.75
N ARG A 156 -2.86 -23.62 -8.70
CA ARG A 156 -4.30 -23.38 -8.59
C ARG A 156 -4.66 -22.60 -7.34
N GLU A 157 -3.80 -21.65 -6.95
CA GLU A 157 -3.95 -20.84 -5.74
C GLU A 157 -5.28 -20.08 -5.72
N ILE A 158 -5.82 -19.76 -6.91
CA ILE A 158 -7.13 -19.13 -7.07
C ILE A 158 -8.28 -19.94 -6.46
N LEU A 159 -8.18 -21.27 -6.36
CA LEU A 159 -9.23 -22.12 -5.77
C LEU A 159 -9.36 -21.93 -4.26
N SER A 160 -8.34 -21.36 -3.62
CA SER A 160 -8.37 -21.00 -2.19
C SER A 160 -8.99 -19.62 -1.95
N TRP A 161 -9.45 -18.94 -3.00
CA TRP A 161 -10.10 -17.64 -2.88
C TRP A 161 -11.56 -17.79 -2.45
N ASN A 162 -11.85 -17.39 -1.21
CA ASN A 162 -13.19 -17.47 -0.65
C ASN A 162 -14.08 -16.33 -1.18
N LEU A 163 -14.75 -16.57 -2.30
CA LEU A 163 -15.70 -15.64 -2.92
C LEU A 163 -17.15 -15.84 -2.47
N HIS A 164 -17.49 -17.04 -2.00
CA HIS A 164 -18.84 -17.43 -1.62
C HIS A 164 -18.79 -18.49 -0.50
N PRO A 165 -19.74 -18.46 0.46
CA PRO A 165 -19.90 -19.49 1.50
C PRO A 165 -20.03 -20.92 0.98
#